data_AF-A0A497LH55-F1
#
_entry.id   AF-A0A497LH55-F1
#
_cell.length_a   1.000
_cell.length_b   1.000
_cell.length_c   1.000
_cell.angle_alpha   90.00
_cell.angle_beta   90.00
_cell.angle_gamma   90.00
#
_symmetry.space_group_name_H-M   'P 1'
#
loop_
_entity.id
_entity.type
_entity.pdbx_description
1 polymer ?
#
loop_
_entity_poly.entity_id
_entity_poly.type
_entity_poly.pdbx_seq_one_letter_code
_entity_poly.pdbx_strand_id
1 'polypeptide(L)'
;FYAAYHADLAGLEAELAKRAERVIRRELQDRPKFFLPDGAEVELVRPVHNSRFCAKCRRLRLTADGRLKLCLMRPDTLDLLGPLRAGASDEELKAIFKRAVELREPFYKADTIGQS
;
A
#
# COMPACT_ATOMS: atom_id res chain seq x y z
N PHE A 1 6.97 -20.32 14.54
CA PHE A 1 5.63 -20.26 13.91
C PHE A 1 5.67 -19.61 12.53
N TYR A 2 6.10 -18.35 12.39
CA TYR A 2 6.15 -17.63 11.10
C TYR A 2 7.02 -18.32 10.02
N ALA A 3 8.22 -18.78 10.38
CA ALA A 3 9.14 -19.44 9.44
C ALA A 3 8.62 -20.79 8.87
N ALA A 4 7.66 -21.45 9.52
CA ALA A 4 7.16 -22.75 9.09
C ALA A 4 6.06 -22.68 8.02
N TYR A 5 5.40 -21.51 7.88
CA TYR A 5 4.26 -21.33 6.97
C TYR A 5 4.45 -20.15 6.00
N HIS A 6 5.54 -19.40 6.13
CA HIS A 6 5.88 -18.33 5.20
C HIS A 6 6.58 -18.91 3.98
N ALA A 7 5.82 -19.12 2.90
CA ALA A 7 6.37 -19.51 1.60
C ALA A 7 6.94 -18.27 0.88
N ASP A 8 8.16 -18.38 0.36
CA ASP A 8 8.71 -17.36 -0.51
C ASP A 8 7.94 -17.34 -1.84
N LEU A 9 7.30 -16.19 -2.11
CA LEU A 9 6.54 -15.97 -3.34
C LEU A 9 7.44 -15.68 -4.54
N ALA A 10 8.75 -15.46 -4.37
CA ALA A 10 9.64 -15.20 -5.49
C ALA A 10 9.66 -16.35 -6.50
N GLY A 11 9.65 -17.60 -6.02
CA GLY A 11 9.56 -18.79 -6.87
C GLY A 11 8.26 -18.83 -7.66
N LEU A 12 7.12 -18.59 -7.01
CA LEU A 12 5.80 -18.54 -7.65
C LEU A 12 5.70 -17.39 -8.66
N GLU A 13 6.20 -16.20 -8.30
CA GLU A 13 6.21 -15.04 -9.19
C GLU A 13 7.02 -15.32 -10.46
N ALA A 14 8.18 -15.97 -10.32
CA ALA A 14 9.02 -16.38 -11.45
C ALA A 14 8.34 -17.46 -12.32
N GLU A 15 7.64 -18.42 -11.70
CA GLU A 15 6.89 -19.44 -12.44
C GLU A 15 5.73 -18.84 -13.22
N LEU A 16 4.94 -17.97 -12.58
CA LEU A 16 3.85 -17.25 -13.24
C LEU A 16 4.36 -16.36 -14.37
N ALA A 17 5.48 -15.67 -14.17
CA ALA A 17 6.09 -14.83 -15.20
C ALA A 17 6.55 -15.64 -16.43
N LYS A 18 7.08 -16.86 -16.22
CA LYS A 18 7.48 -17.76 -17.31
C LYS A 18 6.30 -18.29 -18.11
N ARG A 19 5.17 -18.53 -17.44
CA ARG A 19 3.95 -19.10 -18.04
C ARG A 19 3.03 -18.07 -18.67
N ALA A 20 3.09 -16.82 -18.21
CA ALA A 20 2.19 -15.78 -18.66
C ALA A 20 2.49 -15.32 -20.09
N GLU A 21 1.44 -15.16 -20.89
CA GLU A 21 1.53 -14.52 -22.21
C GLU A 21 1.71 -13.01 -22.08
N ARG A 22 1.22 -12.45 -20.96
CA ARG A 22 1.30 -11.02 -20.69
C ARG A 22 1.38 -10.78 -19.19
N VAL A 23 2.20 -9.80 -18.80
CA VAL A 23 2.29 -9.30 -17.43
C VAL A 23 2.06 -7.80 -17.43
N ILE A 24 1.15 -7.32 -16.59
CA ILE A 24 0.95 -5.89 -16.34
C ILE A 24 1.20 -5.57 -14.88
N ARG A 25 1.51 -4.31 -14.58
CA ARG A 25 1.57 -3.81 -13.20
C ARG A 25 0.46 -2.80 -12.94
N ARG A 26 -0.22 -2.95 -11.81
CA ARG A 26 -1.29 -2.04 -11.39
C ARG A 26 -0.68 -0.75 -10.85
N GLU A 27 -1.25 0.37 -11.23
CA GLU A 27 -0.88 1.69 -10.70
C GLU A 27 -0.93 1.77 -9.17
N LEU A 28 -1.91 1.10 -8.55
CA LEU A 28 -2.01 1.02 -7.09
C LEU A 28 -1.16 -0.12 -6.57
N GLN A 29 -0.14 0.21 -5.77
CA GLN A 29 0.74 -0.72 -5.06
C GLN A 29 1.59 -1.62 -5.97
N ASP A 30 1.76 -1.24 -7.23
CA ASP A 30 2.64 -1.93 -8.19
C ASP A 30 2.40 -3.44 -8.33
N ARG A 31 1.14 -3.87 -8.14
CA ARG A 31 0.82 -5.30 -8.06
C ARG A 31 0.91 -5.94 -9.44
N PRO A 32 1.72 -6.99 -9.63
CA PRO A 32 1.81 -7.68 -10.90
C PRO A 32 0.57 -8.53 -11.12
N LYS A 33 0.08 -8.50 -12.37
CA LYS A 33 -1.03 -9.32 -12.85
C LYS A 33 -0.59 -10.08 -14.09
N PHE A 34 -0.70 -11.39 -14.01
CA PHE A 34 -0.28 -12.38 -14.99
C PHE A 34 -1.51 -12.87 -15.76
N PHE A 35 -1.44 -12.91 -17.08
CA PHE A 35 -2.46 -13.47 -17.95
C PHE A 35 -1.90 -14.77 -18.53
N LEU A 36 -2.52 -15.90 -18.20
CA LEU A 36 -2.09 -17.24 -18.57
C LEU A 36 -2.75 -17.70 -19.88
N PRO A 37 -2.16 -18.69 -20.60
CA PRO A 37 -2.67 -19.15 -21.90
C PRO A 37 -4.06 -19.79 -21.88
N ASP A 38 -4.46 -20.33 -20.72
CA ASP A 38 -5.79 -20.90 -20.49
C ASP A 38 -6.86 -19.82 -20.22
N GLY A 39 -6.48 -18.54 -20.30
CA GLY A 39 -7.34 -17.38 -20.00
C GLY A 39 -7.38 -17.02 -18.52
N ALA A 40 -6.70 -17.75 -17.64
CA ALA A 40 -6.68 -17.43 -16.22
C ALA A 40 -5.88 -16.14 -15.94
N GLU A 41 -6.37 -15.35 -14.98
CA GLU A 41 -5.71 -14.12 -14.53
C GLU A 41 -5.30 -14.27 -13.07
N VAL A 42 -4.01 -14.07 -12.79
CA VAL A 42 -3.46 -14.19 -11.44
C VAL A 42 -2.83 -12.85 -11.03
N GLU A 43 -3.25 -12.28 -9.90
CA GLU A 43 -2.65 -11.07 -9.34
C GLU A 43 -1.96 -11.39 -8.02
N LEU A 44 -0.67 -11.04 -7.90
CA LEU A 44 0.06 -11.22 -6.65
C LEU A 44 0.01 -9.95 -5.81
N VAL A 45 -0.41 -10.10 -4.56
CA VAL A 45 -0.47 -9.00 -3.57
C VAL A 45 0.60 -9.24 -2.51
N ARG A 46 1.71 -8.48 -2.58
CA ARG A 46 2.85 -8.59 -1.66
C ARG A 46 3.00 -7.32 -0.80
N PRO A 47 2.25 -7.18 0.31
CA PRO A 47 2.26 -5.97 1.12
C PRO A 47 3.39 -5.91 2.17
N VAL A 48 4.07 -7.03 2.42
CA VAL A 48 5.08 -7.21 3.47
C VAL A 48 6.48 -7.22 2.84
N HIS A 49 7.45 -6.54 3.47
CA HIS A 49 8.84 -6.38 3.00
C HIS A 49 8.98 -5.92 1.53
N ASN A 50 8.04 -5.11 1.03
CA ASN A 50 7.99 -4.67 -0.36
C ASN A 50 7.96 -3.14 -0.48
N SER A 51 9.12 -2.56 -0.77
CA SER A 51 9.26 -1.10 -0.93
C SER A 51 8.47 -0.56 -2.12
N ARG A 52 8.37 -1.32 -3.22
CA ARG A 52 7.59 -0.93 -4.42
C ARG A 52 6.10 -0.84 -4.11
N PHE A 53 5.57 -1.80 -3.35
CA PHE A 53 4.18 -1.80 -2.89
C PHE A 53 3.87 -0.55 -2.07
N CYS A 54 4.73 -0.24 -1.10
CA CYS A 54 4.56 0.94 -0.25
C CYS A 54 4.70 2.25 -1.05
N ALA A 55 5.70 2.35 -1.94
CA ALA A 55 5.95 3.54 -2.75
C ALA A 55 4.79 3.89 -3.70
N LYS A 56 4.09 2.88 -4.24
CA LYS A 56 2.92 3.07 -5.11
C LYS A 56 1.58 3.01 -4.36
N CYS A 57 1.59 2.98 -3.03
CA CYS A 57 0.35 3.09 -2.26
C CYS A 57 -0.14 4.54 -2.28
N ARG A 58 -1.44 4.76 -2.54
CA ARG A 58 -2.09 6.08 -2.49
C ARG A 58 -3.28 6.16 -1.51
N ARG A 59 -3.36 5.22 -0.56
CA ARG A 59 -4.49 5.12 0.38
C ARG A 59 -4.27 5.99 1.62
N LEU A 60 -5.31 6.73 1.98
CA LEU A 60 -5.56 7.26 3.32
C LEU A 60 -6.68 6.45 3.97
N ARG A 61 -6.75 6.44 5.29
CA ARG A 61 -7.82 5.79 6.05
C ARG A 61 -8.38 6.76 7.09
N LEU A 62 -9.67 6.64 7.38
CA LEU A 62 -10.29 7.31 8.51
C LEU A 62 -10.48 6.28 9.62
N THR A 63 -10.02 6.59 10.83
CA THR A 63 -10.23 5.77 12.01
C THR A 63 -11.62 6.01 12.61
N ALA A 64 -12.10 5.11 13.46
CA ALA A 64 -13.42 5.23 14.08
C ALA A 64 -13.56 6.46 14.99
N ASP A 65 -12.46 6.92 15.58
CA ASP A 65 -12.36 8.16 16.37
C ASP A 65 -12.13 9.42 15.48
N GLY A 66 -12.21 9.28 14.15
CA GLY A 66 -12.25 10.40 13.22
C GLY A 66 -10.89 11.02 12.89
N ARG A 67 -9.82 10.22 12.92
CA ARG A 67 -8.47 10.64 12.55
C ARG A 67 -8.06 10.08 11.20
N LEU A 68 -7.35 10.89 10.40
CA LEU A 68 -6.72 10.43 9.17
C LEU A 68 -5.46 9.63 9.49
N LYS A 69 -5.46 8.34 9.15
CA LYS A 69 -4.31 7.44 9.24
C LYS A 69 -3.59 7.36 7.90
N LEU A 70 -2.32 7.76 7.90
CA LEU A 70 -1.54 8.02 6.68
C LEU A 70 -0.97 6.72 6.07
N CYS A 71 -0.67 5.74 6.91
CA CYS A 71 -0.27 4.38 6.55
C CYS A 71 -0.87 3.39 7.54
N LEU A 72 -1.20 2.18 7.10
CA LEU A 72 -1.75 1.15 7.99
C LEU A 72 -0.79 0.78 9.12
N MET A 73 0.51 0.72 8.81
CA MET A 73 1.55 0.23 9.72
C MET A 73 2.25 1.35 10.51
N ARG A 74 2.05 2.63 10.15
CA ARG A 74 2.67 3.75 10.87
C ARG A 74 1.70 4.33 11.92
N PRO A 75 2.22 4.87 13.04
CA PRO A 75 1.38 5.38 14.13
C PRO A 75 0.84 6.79 13.88
N ASP A 76 1.45 7.54 12.96
CA ASP A 76 1.10 8.93 12.67
C ASP A 76 -0.33 9.08 12.12
N THR A 77 -1.04 10.04 12.68
CA THR A 77 -2.43 10.37 12.35
C THR A 77 -2.68 11.87 12.48
N LEU A 78 -3.67 12.38 11.76
CA LEU A 78 -4.13 13.77 11.88
C LEU A 78 -5.58 13.80 12.34
N ASP A 79 -5.92 14.69 13.26
CA ASP A 79 -7.32 14.88 13.65
C ASP A 79 -8.10 15.57 12.53
N LEU A 80 -9.22 14.98 12.14
CA LEU A 80 -10.17 15.57 11.19
C LEU A 80 -11.50 15.90 11.87
N LEU A 81 -11.89 15.11 12.88
CA LEU A 81 -13.17 15.25 13.55
C LEU A 81 -13.26 16.49 14.41
N GLY A 82 -12.17 16.87 15.10
CA GLY A 82 -12.12 18.11 15.89
C GLY A 82 -12.43 19.35 15.05
N PRO A 83 -11.66 19.65 13.99
CA PRO A 83 -11.93 20.77 13.08
C PRO A 83 -13.31 20.72 12.46
N LEU A 84 -13.77 19.54 12.02
CA LEU A 84 -15.11 19.38 11.44
C LEU A 84 -16.22 19.75 12.44
N ARG A 85 -16.11 19.33 13.70
CA ARG A 85 -17.07 19.66 14.76
C ARG A 85 -16.99 21.12 15.20
N ALA A 86 -15.84 21.76 15.04
CA ALA A 86 -15.64 23.18 15.29
C ALA A 86 -16.19 24.07 14.16
N GLY A 87 -16.75 23.50 13.09
CA GLY A 87 -17.30 24.24 11.96
C GLY A 87 -16.24 24.73 10.97
N ALA A 88 -15.12 24.01 10.83
CA ALA A 88 -14.10 24.32 9.84
C ALA A 88 -14.68 24.39 8.41
N SER A 89 -14.21 25.37 7.65
CA SER A 89 -14.49 25.54 6.23
C SER A 89 -13.91 24.41 5.37
N ASP A 90 -14.44 24.25 4.16
CA ASP A 90 -13.92 23.32 3.17
C ASP A 90 -12.43 23.57 2.87
N GLU A 91 -11.99 24.83 2.87
CA GLU A 91 -10.60 25.23 2.64
C GLU A 91 -9.67 24.71 3.75
N GLU A 92 -10.10 24.84 5.01
CA GLU A 92 -9.36 24.31 6.16
C GLU A 92 -9.32 22.78 6.14
N LEU A 93 -10.44 22.12 5.83
CA LEU A 93 -10.49 20.67 5.68
C LEU A 93 -9.58 20.19 4.53
N LYS A 94 -9.60 20.87 3.37
CA LYS A 94 -8.69 20.60 2.24
C LYS A 94 -7.23 20.75 2.68
N ALA A 95 -6.90 21.74 3.51
CA ALA A 95 -5.54 21.91 4.03
C ALA A 95 -5.11 20.72 4.91
N ILE A 96 -6.01 20.19 5.75
CA ILE A 96 -5.75 18.98 6.54
C ILE A 96 -5.46 17.78 5.63
N PHE A 97 -6.25 17.57 4.57
CA PHE A 97 -6.01 16.48 3.60
C PHE A 97 -4.70 16.67 2.83
N LYS A 98 -4.37 17.88 2.39
CA LYS A 98 -3.08 18.17 1.74
C LYS A 98 -1.92 17.85 2.67
N ARG A 99 -2.01 18.31 3.94
CA ARG A 99 -1.01 18.01 4.96
C ARG A 99 -0.88 16.51 5.22
N ALA A 100 -2.02 15.80 5.25
CA ALA A 100 -2.04 14.35 5.36
C ALA A 100 -1.26 13.70 4.21
N VAL A 101 -1.44 14.16 2.98
CA VAL A 101 -0.73 13.64 1.81
C VAL A 101 0.76 13.95 1.85
N GLU A 102 1.16 15.15 2.24
CA GLU A 102 2.57 15.56 2.38
C GLU A 102 3.34 14.73 3.41
N LEU A 103 2.68 14.36 4.51
CA LEU A 103 3.28 13.58 5.59
C LEU A 103 3.34 12.07 5.29
N ARG A 104 2.75 11.61 4.18
CA ARG A 104 2.79 10.20 3.82
C ARG A 104 4.20 9.80 3.40
N GLU A 105 4.70 8.76 4.05
CA GLU A 105 5.90 8.05 3.64
C GLU A 105 5.65 6.53 3.57
N PRO A 106 6.39 5.82 2.70
CA PRO A 106 6.44 4.36 2.70
C PRO A 106 6.84 3.80 4.06
N PHE A 107 6.17 2.73 4.52
CA PHE A 107 6.60 1.99 5.70
C PHE A 107 7.85 1.16 5.39
N TYR A 108 7.81 0.34 4.33
CA TYR A 108 9.00 -0.28 3.76
C TYR A 108 9.64 0.71 2.77
N LYS A 109 10.87 1.14 3.06
CA LYS A 109 11.65 2.05 2.21
C LYS A 109 12.66 1.26 1.38
N ALA A 110 13.15 1.83 0.28
CA ALA A 110 14.11 1.17 -0.60
C ALA A 110 15.40 0.78 0.14
N ASP A 111 15.84 1.64 1.08
CA ASP A 111 17.10 1.50 1.82
C ASP A 111 17.03 0.48 2.97
N THR A 112 15.85 -0.09 3.24
CA THR A 112 15.63 -1.05 4.34
C THR A 112 15.72 -2.52 3.89
N ILE A 113 15.89 -2.78 2.59
CA ILE A 113 16.01 -4.13 2.02
C ILE A 113 17.48 -4.57 2.09
N GLY A 114 17.98 -4.74 3.30
CA GLY A 114 19.35 -5.23 3.57
C GLY A 114 19.52 -5.87 4.94
N GLN A 115 18.44 -6.07 5.69
CA GLN A 115 18.47 -6.73 7.00
C GLN A 115 17.31 -7.72 7.13
N SER A 116 17.45 -8.86 6.46
CA SER A 116 16.89 -10.16 6.84
C SER A 116 17.20 -11.20 5.76
#